data_AF-A0A6A5F8C6-F1
#
_entry.id   AF-A0A6A5F8C6-F1
#
_cell.length_a   1.000
_cell.length_b   1.000
_cell.length_c   1.000
_cell.angle_alpha   90.00
_cell.angle_beta   90.00
_cell.angle_gamma   90.00
#
_symmetry.space_group_name_H-M   'P 1'
#
loop_
_entity.id
_entity.type
_entity.pdbx_description
1 polymer ?
#
loop_
_entity_poly.entity_id
_entity_poly.type
_entity_poly.pdbx_seq_one_letter_code
_entity_poly.pdbx_strand_id
1 'polypeptide(L)'
;MVSTVLQQLQITSDYPLAETMMMLGFFLTVFVEQTVLAFRKEPASFIDLETFNAGGSDPGSDSEYDTPFIPPARSSPGARSSHGHHGHNHGHFSPAELVGAGPLRLASLVLALSAHSVFEGLALGLQDDLAKLGGLFLGVAVHETLAAVALGVSVAKASLGMRDAAKLGVTVSLMIPLGIVVGMGVESARTLAGSVASVVLQGLAAGTFLFVTFFEILSRELDDKRDRLLKVLFLVLGYAVLAALVFVKW
;
A
#
# COMPACT_ATOMS: atom_id res chain seq x y z
N MET A 1 26.07 -13.69 -4.97
CA MET A 1 25.96 -12.89 -6.20
C MET A 1 26.66 -11.54 -6.08
N VAL A 2 26.30 -10.69 -5.12
CA VAL A 2 26.94 -9.36 -4.93
C VAL A 2 28.46 -9.45 -4.76
N SER A 3 28.94 -10.35 -3.90
CA SER A 3 30.38 -10.58 -3.68
C SER A 3 31.12 -11.02 -4.95
N THR A 4 30.49 -11.85 -5.78
CA THR A 4 31.04 -12.34 -7.05
C THR A 4 31.20 -11.20 -8.08
N VAL A 5 30.22 -10.29 -8.15
CA VAL A 5 30.27 -9.11 -9.04
C VAL A 5 31.31 -8.09 -8.57
N LEU A 6 31.39 -7.83 -7.26
CA LEU A 6 32.42 -6.94 -6.68
C LEU A 6 33.84 -7.46 -6.94
N GLN A 7 34.03 -8.77 -6.87
CA GLN A 7 35.32 -9.42 -7.14
C GLN A 7 35.72 -9.31 -8.63
N GLN A 8 34.76 -9.30 -9.56
CA GLN A 8 35.01 -9.04 -10.98
C GLN A 8 35.34 -7.56 -11.27
N LEU A 9 34.87 -6.62 -10.45
CA LEU A 9 35.17 -5.19 -10.58
C LEU A 9 36.49 -4.76 -9.90
N GLN A 10 37.25 -5.68 -9.30
CA GLN A 10 38.45 -5.38 -8.47
C GLN A 10 38.20 -4.37 -7.33
N ILE A 11 36.95 -4.17 -6.91
CA ILE A 11 36.62 -3.30 -5.78
C ILE A 11 36.53 -4.17 -4.52
N THR A 12 37.55 -4.12 -3.68
CA THR A 12 37.48 -4.60 -2.29
C THR A 12 36.69 -3.58 -1.48
N SER A 13 35.37 -3.71 -1.45
CA SER A 13 34.52 -2.85 -0.65
C SER A 13 34.10 -3.57 0.62
N ASP A 14 34.51 -3.07 1.78
CA ASP A 14 33.97 -3.45 3.09
C ASP A 14 32.56 -2.87 3.33
N TYR A 15 32.02 -2.15 2.34
CA TYR A 15 30.73 -1.46 2.43
C TYR A 15 29.56 -2.42 2.13
N PRO A 16 28.48 -2.42 2.95
CA PRO A 16 27.31 -3.30 2.81
C PRO A 16 26.44 -2.87 1.62
N LEU A 17 26.89 -3.21 0.41
CA LEU A 17 26.27 -2.77 -0.85
C LEU A 17 24.90 -3.41 -1.05
N ALA A 18 24.71 -4.67 -0.63
CA ALA A 18 23.44 -5.37 -0.75
C ALA A 18 22.35 -4.68 0.09
N GLU A 19 22.68 -4.36 1.34
CA GLU A 19 21.84 -3.65 2.29
C GLU A 19 21.53 -2.24 1.81
N THR A 20 22.51 -1.56 1.22
CA THR A 20 22.32 -0.21 0.66
C THR A 20 21.36 -0.22 -0.52
N MET A 21 21.51 -1.16 -1.46
CA MET A 21 20.59 -1.28 -2.61
C MET A 21 19.18 -1.65 -2.15
N MET A 22 19.06 -2.48 -1.12
CA MET A 22 17.78 -2.82 -0.48
C MET A 22 17.12 -1.61 0.17
N MET A 23 17.87 -0.81 0.95
CA MET A 23 17.33 0.42 1.53
C MET A 23 16.96 1.45 0.47
N LEU A 24 17.72 1.54 -0.63
CA LEU A 24 17.39 2.40 -1.76
C LEU A 24 16.05 1.98 -2.40
N GLY A 25 15.84 0.69 -2.63
CA GLY A 25 14.57 0.17 -3.14
C GLY A 25 13.40 0.45 -2.20
N PHE A 26 13.61 0.29 -0.89
CA PHE A 26 12.62 0.62 0.13
C PHE A 26 12.20 2.10 0.05
N PHE A 27 13.17 3.03 0.09
CA PHE A 27 12.88 4.47 0.03
C PHE A 27 12.29 4.90 -1.32
N LEU A 28 12.71 4.29 -2.43
CA LEU A 28 12.11 4.54 -3.74
C LEU A 28 10.63 4.16 -3.74
N THR A 29 10.28 3.03 -3.12
CA THR A 29 8.88 2.58 -3.02
C THR A 29 8.05 3.55 -2.18
N VAL A 30 8.57 3.96 -1.02
CA VAL A 30 7.93 4.99 -0.18
C VAL A 30 7.75 6.28 -0.97
N PHE A 31 8.79 6.75 -1.67
CA PHE A 31 8.72 7.97 -2.46
C PHE A 31 7.64 7.90 -3.55
N VAL A 32 7.58 6.79 -4.29
CA VAL A 32 6.57 6.57 -5.33
C VAL A 32 5.17 6.55 -4.72
N GLU A 33 4.97 5.82 -3.63
CA GLU A 33 3.68 5.78 -2.94
C GLU A 33 3.25 7.18 -2.45
N GLN A 34 4.13 7.90 -1.74
CA GLN A 34 3.83 9.24 -1.24
C GLN A 34 3.55 10.22 -2.38
N THR A 35 4.25 10.09 -3.50
CA THR A 35 4.04 10.90 -4.71
C THR A 35 2.66 10.63 -5.31
N VAL A 36 2.26 9.35 -5.45
CA VAL A 36 0.93 8.98 -5.93
C VAL A 36 -0.17 9.50 -5.00
N LEU A 37 0.03 9.41 -3.68
CA LEU A 37 -0.91 9.95 -2.70
C LEU A 37 -1.00 11.48 -2.76
N ALA A 38 0.13 12.17 -2.98
CA ALA A 38 0.15 13.62 -3.15
C ALA A 38 -0.64 14.06 -4.40
N PHE A 39 -0.43 13.41 -5.55
CA PHE A 39 -1.16 13.72 -6.78
C PHE A 39 -2.65 13.40 -6.71
N ARG A 40 -3.08 12.40 -5.92
CA ARG A 40 -4.51 12.11 -5.74
C ARG A 40 -5.23 13.09 -4.81
N LYS A 41 -4.50 13.86 -4.01
CA LYS A 41 -5.07 14.86 -3.09
C LYS A 41 -5.42 16.19 -3.78
N GLU A 42 -5.03 16.38 -5.04
CA GLU A 42 -5.51 17.46 -5.90
C GLU A 42 -6.43 16.89 -6.98
N PRO A 43 -7.75 16.96 -6.72
CA PRO A 43 -8.51 18.03 -7.34
C PRO A 43 -9.20 18.83 -6.24
N ALA A 44 -8.65 20.00 -5.92
CA ALA A 44 -9.50 21.06 -5.39
C ALA A 44 -10.55 21.31 -6.47
N SER A 45 -11.79 20.89 -6.19
CA SER A 45 -12.95 21.23 -7.00
C SER A 45 -12.89 22.72 -7.32
N PHE A 46 -12.77 23.01 -8.61
CA PHE A 46 -12.90 24.32 -9.19
C PHE A 46 -14.16 24.99 -8.64
N ILE A 47 -13.95 25.93 -7.71
CA ILE A 47 -14.77 27.11 -7.38
C ILE A 47 -16.29 26.85 -7.48
N ASP A 48 -16.90 26.54 -6.34
CA ASP A 48 -18.34 26.73 -6.13
C ASP A 48 -18.63 28.24 -6.13
N LEU A 49 -18.95 28.77 -7.31
CA LEU A 49 -19.25 30.18 -7.56
C LEU A 49 -20.74 30.49 -7.28
N GLU A 50 -21.33 29.93 -6.22
CA GLU A 50 -22.76 30.16 -5.91
C GLU A 50 -23.04 30.81 -4.53
N THR A 51 -22.03 31.32 -3.80
CA THR A 51 -22.27 31.98 -2.49
C THR A 51 -22.18 33.52 -2.51
N PHE A 52 -21.97 34.17 -3.66
CA PHE A 52 -21.86 35.65 -3.74
C PHE A 52 -23.11 36.38 -4.24
N ASN A 53 -24.30 35.77 -4.17
CA ASN A 53 -25.58 36.49 -4.37
C ASN A 53 -26.40 36.65 -3.08
N ALA A 54 -25.77 36.51 -1.91
CA ALA A 54 -26.33 36.99 -0.64
C ALA A 54 -26.02 38.48 -0.49
N GLY A 55 -26.77 39.33 -1.20
CA GLY A 55 -26.50 40.76 -1.24
C GLY A 55 -27.64 41.63 -1.79
N GLY A 56 -28.74 41.73 -1.05
CA GLY A 56 -29.53 42.96 -0.97
C GLY A 56 -30.91 42.97 -1.63
N SER A 57 -31.97 42.89 -0.83
CA SER A 57 -32.92 44.00 -0.58
C SER A 57 -34.13 43.53 0.27
N ASP A 58 -34.25 44.09 1.49
CA ASP A 58 -35.48 44.23 2.29
C ASP A 58 -36.43 45.27 1.62
N PRO A 59 -37.68 45.57 2.09
CA PRO A 59 -38.49 45.03 3.20
C PRO A 59 -39.99 44.78 2.85
N GLY A 60 -40.80 44.21 3.76
CA GLY A 60 -42.22 44.59 3.86
C GLY A 60 -43.24 43.58 4.39
N SER A 61 -44.10 44.10 5.29
CA SER A 61 -45.50 43.75 5.55
C SER A 61 -45.79 42.72 6.66
N ASP A 62 -46.01 43.17 7.91
CA ASP A 62 -47.31 43.49 8.58
C ASP A 62 -47.96 42.21 9.17
N SER A 63 -48.35 42.05 10.44
CA SER A 63 -49.25 42.82 11.33
C SER A 63 -49.37 41.99 12.64
N GLU A 64 -49.09 42.54 13.83
CA GLU A 64 -50.01 43.15 14.82
C GLU A 64 -50.63 42.19 15.89
N TYR A 65 -50.35 42.54 17.16
CA TYR A 65 -51.09 42.39 18.44
C TYR A 65 -51.68 41.00 18.82
N ASP A 66 -51.50 40.45 20.03
CA ASP A 66 -51.97 41.01 21.30
C ASP A 66 -51.32 40.34 22.52
N THR A 67 -50.94 41.15 23.51
CA THR A 67 -50.90 40.84 24.95
C THR A 67 -51.60 42.03 25.62
N PRO A 68 -52.28 41.95 26.79
CA PRO A 68 -51.80 41.25 28.01
C PRO A 68 -52.92 40.75 28.98
N PHE A 69 -52.52 40.27 30.17
CA PHE A 69 -53.15 40.48 31.51
C PHE A 69 -53.48 39.23 32.40
N ILE A 70 -52.78 39.21 33.57
CA ILE A 70 -53.03 38.61 34.92
C ILE A 70 -52.74 37.10 35.25
N PRO A 71 -51.95 36.80 36.31
CA PRO A 71 -51.60 35.46 36.85
C PRO A 71 -52.51 35.01 38.05
N PRO A 72 -52.13 34.03 38.91
CA PRO A 72 -51.91 32.59 38.71
C PRO A 72 -52.92 31.72 39.53
N ALA A 73 -53.10 30.45 39.18
CA ALA A 73 -53.84 29.50 40.05
C ALA A 73 -53.19 28.09 40.08
N ARG A 74 -52.56 27.84 41.23
CA ARG A 74 -52.28 26.60 41.97
C ARG A 74 -52.65 25.23 41.37
N SER A 75 -51.70 24.31 41.64
CA SER A 75 -51.85 22.89 42.02
C SER A 75 -51.74 21.81 40.94
N SER A 76 -50.56 21.17 40.89
CA SER A 76 -50.40 19.71 40.85
C SER A 76 -48.95 19.32 41.17
N PRO A 77 -48.70 18.45 42.17
CA PRO A 77 -47.37 17.93 42.48
C PRO A 77 -47.13 16.63 41.70
N GLY A 78 -46.14 16.63 40.81
CA GLY A 78 -45.82 15.44 40.02
C GLY A 78 -44.44 15.48 39.39
N ALA A 79 -43.55 14.66 39.94
CA ALA A 79 -42.40 14.03 39.30
C ALA A 79 -41.06 14.80 39.16
N ARG A 80 -40.12 14.40 40.05
CA ARG A 80 -38.81 13.76 39.74
C ARG A 80 -37.65 14.58 39.15
N SER A 81 -36.67 14.80 40.03
CA SER A 81 -35.22 14.50 39.90
C SER A 81 -34.40 14.99 38.69
N SER A 82 -33.49 15.92 39.00
CA SER A 82 -32.01 15.90 38.81
C SER A 82 -31.34 15.73 37.43
N HIS A 83 -30.22 16.46 37.33
CA HIS A 83 -29.03 16.32 36.46
C HIS A 83 -29.10 17.13 35.14
N GLY A 84 -28.19 18.05 34.82
CA GLY A 84 -26.81 18.23 35.29
C GLY A 84 -25.84 17.41 34.44
N HIS A 85 -25.37 18.01 33.34
CA HIS A 85 -24.25 17.62 32.46
C HIS A 85 -24.28 16.21 31.82
N HIS A 86 -24.19 16.15 30.49
CA HIS A 86 -23.07 15.50 29.79
C HIS A 86 -23.18 15.73 28.27
N GLY A 87 -22.22 16.49 27.73
CA GLY A 87 -21.98 16.53 26.29
C GLY A 87 -21.35 15.22 25.86
N HIS A 88 -22.06 14.45 25.06
CA HIS A 88 -21.50 13.31 24.34
C HIS A 88 -21.20 13.76 22.91
N ASN A 89 -19.96 14.20 22.72
CA ASN A 89 -19.33 14.33 21.43
C ASN A 89 -19.15 12.92 20.85
N HIS A 90 -20.16 12.43 20.11
CA HIS A 90 -19.96 11.29 19.24
C HIS A 90 -19.18 11.79 18.03
N GLY A 91 -17.86 11.60 18.06
CA GLY A 91 -17.02 11.69 16.88
C GLY A 91 -17.61 10.76 15.83
N HIS A 92 -18.35 11.35 14.90
CA HIS A 92 -18.94 10.67 13.76
C HIS A 92 -17.81 10.33 12.79
N PHE A 93 -17.02 9.31 13.13
CA PHE A 93 -16.13 8.67 12.18
C PHE A 93 -17.01 8.09 11.09
N SER A 94 -17.04 8.80 9.97
CA SER A 94 -17.79 8.39 8.80
C SER A 94 -17.25 7.03 8.33
N PRO A 95 -18.12 6.05 8.02
CA PRO A 95 -17.71 4.84 7.30
C PRO A 95 -17.02 5.17 5.96
N ALA A 96 -17.19 6.39 5.45
CA ALA A 96 -16.52 6.89 4.25
C ALA A 96 -15.00 7.04 4.41
N GLU A 97 -14.46 7.30 5.62
CA GLU A 97 -12.99 7.31 5.83
C GLU A 97 -12.39 5.89 5.88
N LEU A 98 -13.15 4.91 6.40
CA LEU A 98 -12.76 3.49 6.38
C LEU A 98 -12.90 2.87 4.99
N VAL A 99 -13.90 3.30 4.20
CA VAL A 99 -14.09 2.92 2.80
C VAL A 99 -13.09 3.64 1.88
N GLY A 100 -12.55 4.80 2.26
CA GLY A 100 -11.47 5.47 1.53
C GLY A 100 -10.10 4.81 1.70
N ALA A 101 -9.82 4.26 2.89
CA ALA A 101 -8.54 3.63 3.19
C ALA A 101 -8.35 2.25 2.52
N GLY A 102 -9.42 1.48 2.31
CA GLY A 102 -9.34 0.13 1.70
C GLY A 102 -8.86 0.12 0.24
N PRO A 103 -9.49 0.88 -0.67
CA PRO A 103 -9.13 0.94 -2.10
C PRO A 103 -7.78 1.62 -2.35
N LEU A 104 -7.43 2.65 -1.57
CA LEU A 104 -6.14 3.33 -1.71
C LEU A 104 -4.98 2.41 -1.31
N ARG A 105 -5.13 1.66 -0.21
CA ARG A 105 -4.14 0.67 0.22
C ARG A 105 -4.03 -0.49 -0.76
N LEU A 106 -5.17 -1.00 -1.25
CA LEU A 106 -5.14 -2.04 -2.28
C LEU A 106 -4.47 -1.55 -3.57
N ALA A 107 -4.72 -0.30 -3.97
CA ALA A 107 -4.04 0.30 -5.11
C ALA A 107 -2.53 0.47 -4.87
N SER A 108 -2.14 0.88 -3.66
CA SER A 108 -0.73 0.98 -3.27
C SER A 108 -0.04 -0.38 -3.28
N LEU A 109 -0.66 -1.41 -2.68
CA LEU A 109 -0.18 -2.79 -2.73
C LEU A 109 0.00 -3.28 -4.17
N VAL A 110 -0.99 -3.07 -5.05
CA VAL A 110 -0.90 -3.47 -6.46
C VAL A 110 0.20 -2.70 -7.18
N LEU A 111 0.36 -1.41 -6.92
CA LEU A 111 1.42 -0.59 -7.51
C LEU A 111 2.81 -1.06 -7.07
N ALA A 112 3.00 -1.28 -5.76
CA ALA A 112 4.27 -1.72 -5.20
C ALA A 112 4.64 -3.13 -5.68
N LEU A 113 3.68 -4.06 -5.71
CA LEU A 113 3.87 -5.40 -6.29
C LEU A 113 4.18 -5.31 -7.79
N SER A 114 3.50 -4.45 -8.54
CA SER A 114 3.79 -4.25 -9.97
C SER A 114 5.22 -3.75 -10.20
N ALA A 115 5.66 -2.75 -9.43
CA ALA A 115 7.02 -2.23 -9.53
C ALA A 115 8.07 -3.30 -9.16
N HIS A 116 7.81 -4.06 -8.09
CA HIS A 116 8.64 -5.20 -7.69
C HIS A 116 8.77 -6.23 -8.82
N SER A 117 7.64 -6.68 -9.39
CA SER A 117 7.61 -7.64 -10.51
C SER A 117 8.33 -7.13 -11.77
N VAL A 118 8.29 -5.83 -12.07
CA VAL A 118 9.08 -5.25 -13.17
C VAL A 118 10.58 -5.35 -12.90
N PHE A 119 11.04 -5.01 -11.70
CA PHE A 119 12.47 -5.10 -11.34
C PHE A 119 12.98 -6.54 -11.38
N GLU A 120 12.18 -7.49 -10.91
CA GLU A 120 12.50 -8.92 -11.00
C GLU A 120 12.56 -9.40 -12.45
N GLY A 121 11.57 -9.04 -13.27
CA GLY A 121 11.55 -9.38 -14.69
C GLY A 121 12.76 -8.82 -15.44
N LEU A 122 13.13 -7.57 -15.16
CA LEU A 122 14.35 -6.95 -15.72
C LEU A 122 15.60 -7.72 -15.31
N ALA A 123 15.72 -8.08 -14.03
CA ALA A 123 16.86 -8.83 -13.52
C ALA A 123 16.98 -10.23 -14.16
N LEU A 124 15.85 -10.90 -14.42
CA LEU A 124 15.78 -12.16 -15.16
C LEU A 124 16.18 -11.98 -16.63
N GLY A 125 15.67 -10.95 -17.30
CA GLY A 125 15.96 -10.67 -18.71
C GLY A 125 17.41 -10.25 -18.99
N LEU A 126 18.10 -9.72 -17.98
CA LEU A 126 19.52 -9.34 -18.03
C LEU A 126 20.48 -10.49 -17.68
N GLN A 127 19.97 -11.67 -17.34
CA GLN A 127 20.81 -12.81 -17.01
C GLN A 127 21.24 -13.56 -18.28
N ASP A 128 22.56 -13.65 -18.50
CA ASP A 128 23.19 -14.34 -19.62
C ASP A 128 23.55 -15.81 -19.29
N ASP A 129 23.76 -16.11 -18.01
CA ASP A 129 24.09 -17.45 -17.51
C ASP A 129 22.84 -18.29 -17.20
N LEU A 130 22.69 -19.42 -17.90
CA LEU A 130 21.52 -20.30 -17.77
C LEU A 130 21.38 -20.94 -16.38
N ALA A 131 22.48 -21.23 -15.69
CA ALA A 131 22.45 -21.81 -14.36
C ALA A 131 21.99 -20.77 -13.32
N LYS A 132 22.51 -19.54 -13.41
CA LYS A 132 22.05 -18.42 -12.56
C LYS A 132 20.60 -18.04 -12.88
N LEU A 133 20.20 -18.09 -14.15
CA LEU A 133 18.82 -17.83 -14.56
C LEU A 133 17.87 -18.87 -13.96
N GLY A 134 18.22 -20.16 -14.03
CA GLY A 134 17.41 -21.23 -13.45
C GLY A 134 17.22 -21.07 -11.93
N GLY A 135 18.30 -20.78 -11.21
CA GLY A 135 18.24 -20.52 -9.77
C GLY A 135 17.41 -19.28 -9.42
N LEU A 136 17.59 -18.19 -10.16
CA LEU A 136 16.82 -16.96 -9.96
C LEU A 136 15.33 -17.18 -10.27
N PHE A 137 15.02 -17.80 -11.40
CA PHE A 137 13.66 -18.10 -11.81
C PHE A 137 12.93 -18.99 -10.81
N LEU A 138 13.59 -20.04 -10.29
CA LEU A 138 13.00 -20.89 -9.27
C LEU A 138 12.72 -20.12 -7.97
N GLY A 139 13.68 -19.29 -7.55
CA GLY A 139 13.51 -18.40 -6.41
C GLY A 139 12.31 -17.47 -6.58
N VAL A 140 12.20 -16.82 -7.75
CA VAL A 140 11.08 -15.97 -8.16
C VAL A 140 9.76 -16.75 -8.14
N ALA A 141 9.70 -17.92 -8.77
CA ALA A 141 8.49 -18.73 -8.83
C ALA A 141 7.95 -19.09 -7.44
N VAL A 142 8.82 -19.45 -6.49
CA VAL A 142 8.39 -19.78 -5.12
C VAL A 142 7.78 -18.58 -4.42
N HIS A 143 8.46 -17.43 -4.39
CA HIS A 143 7.98 -16.30 -3.60
C HIS A 143 6.89 -15.47 -4.31
N GLU A 144 6.84 -15.49 -5.64
CA GLU A 144 5.77 -14.85 -6.41
C GLU A 144 4.41 -15.54 -6.14
N THR A 145 4.40 -16.86 -5.93
CA THR A 145 3.15 -17.54 -5.52
C THR A 145 2.66 -17.06 -4.15
N LEU A 146 3.58 -16.79 -3.21
CA LEU A 146 3.24 -16.25 -1.90
C LEU A 146 2.74 -14.81 -1.99
N ALA A 147 3.38 -13.99 -2.83
CA ALA A 147 2.94 -12.62 -3.12
C ALA A 147 1.54 -12.61 -3.76
N ALA A 148 1.28 -13.50 -4.73
CA ALA A 148 -0.04 -13.64 -5.37
C ALA A 148 -1.12 -14.07 -4.38
N VAL A 149 -0.82 -15.00 -3.45
CA VAL A 149 -1.74 -15.38 -2.37
C VAL A 149 -2.01 -14.19 -1.45
N ALA A 150 -0.99 -13.43 -1.06
CA ALA A 150 -1.16 -12.24 -0.21
C ALA A 150 -2.01 -11.15 -0.88
N LEU A 151 -1.81 -10.94 -2.19
CA LEU A 151 -2.66 -10.07 -3.00
C LEU A 151 -4.11 -10.60 -3.04
N GLY A 152 -4.30 -11.89 -3.29
CA GLY A 152 -5.62 -12.53 -3.31
C GLY A 152 -6.38 -12.37 -1.98
N VAL A 153 -5.71 -12.55 -0.85
CA VAL A 153 -6.27 -12.29 0.48
C VAL A 153 -6.62 -10.80 0.65
N SER A 154 -5.75 -9.90 0.20
CA SER A 154 -5.98 -8.45 0.29
C SER A 154 -7.18 -7.98 -0.54
N VAL A 155 -7.36 -8.57 -1.72
CA VAL A 155 -8.50 -8.38 -2.62
C VAL A 155 -9.78 -8.95 -2.00
N ALA A 156 -9.73 -10.16 -1.43
CA ALA A 156 -10.87 -10.77 -0.74
C ALA A 156 -11.32 -9.93 0.46
N LYS A 157 -10.37 -9.40 1.25
CA LYS A 157 -10.64 -8.47 2.36
C LYS A 157 -11.22 -7.13 1.90
N ALA A 158 -10.96 -6.72 0.66
CA ALA A 158 -11.55 -5.54 0.05
C ALA A 158 -12.94 -5.80 -0.57
N SER A 159 -13.45 -7.04 -0.47
CA SER A 159 -14.76 -7.46 -1.00
C SER A 159 -14.94 -7.15 -2.50
N LEU A 160 -13.85 -7.19 -3.27
CA LEU A 160 -13.90 -6.96 -4.72
C LEU A 160 -14.54 -8.16 -5.44
N GLY A 161 -15.28 -7.86 -6.51
CA GLY A 161 -15.81 -8.89 -7.39
C GLY A 161 -14.70 -9.68 -8.09
N MET A 162 -14.97 -10.96 -8.39
CA MET A 162 -14.00 -11.88 -9.01
C MET A 162 -13.40 -11.34 -10.32
N ARG A 163 -14.18 -10.55 -11.08
CA ARG A 163 -13.71 -9.92 -12.33
C ARG A 163 -12.61 -8.89 -12.08
N ASP A 164 -12.78 -8.06 -11.05
CA ASP A 164 -11.79 -7.03 -10.72
C ASP A 164 -10.58 -7.64 -10.00
N ALA A 165 -10.80 -8.66 -9.18
CA ALA A 165 -9.73 -9.51 -8.65
C ALA A 165 -8.85 -10.09 -9.77
N ALA A 166 -9.48 -10.68 -10.80
CA ALA A 166 -8.78 -11.24 -11.94
C ALA A 166 -8.01 -10.17 -12.74
N LYS A 167 -8.60 -8.98 -12.94
CA LYS A 167 -7.88 -7.87 -13.60
C LYS A 167 -6.63 -7.48 -12.84
N LEU A 168 -6.72 -7.28 -11.51
CA LEU A 168 -5.56 -6.92 -10.68
C LEU A 168 -4.48 -8.01 -10.71
N GLY A 169 -4.88 -9.28 -10.60
CA GLY A 169 -3.95 -10.41 -10.71
C GLY A 169 -3.25 -10.48 -12.07
N VAL A 170 -3.98 -10.29 -13.17
CA VAL A 170 -3.42 -10.24 -14.52
C VAL A 170 -2.47 -9.04 -14.68
N THR A 171 -2.84 -7.86 -14.15
CA THR A 171 -1.98 -6.67 -14.20
C THR A 171 -0.63 -6.93 -13.53
N VAL A 172 -0.62 -7.47 -12.30
CA VAL A 172 0.64 -7.79 -11.60
C VAL A 172 1.42 -8.88 -12.33
N SER A 173 0.73 -9.95 -12.77
CA SER A 173 1.37 -11.06 -13.48
C SER A 173 2.04 -10.65 -14.80
N LEU A 174 1.47 -9.67 -15.51
CA LEU A 174 2.04 -9.16 -16.77
C LEU A 174 3.31 -8.31 -16.57
N MET A 175 3.59 -7.84 -15.35
CA MET A 175 4.77 -7.02 -15.08
C MET A 175 6.08 -7.81 -15.18
N ILE A 176 6.09 -9.09 -14.82
CA ILE A 176 7.29 -9.93 -14.94
C ILE A 176 7.66 -10.17 -16.41
N PRO A 177 6.75 -10.66 -17.29
CA PRO A 177 7.04 -10.77 -18.72
C PRO A 177 7.44 -9.45 -19.37
N LEU A 178 6.80 -8.33 -18.98
CA LEU A 178 7.17 -7.01 -19.45
C LEU A 178 8.62 -6.68 -19.05
N GLY A 179 8.98 -6.88 -17.79
CA GLY A 179 10.34 -6.70 -17.30
C GLY A 179 11.35 -7.58 -18.04
N ILE A 180 11.03 -8.85 -18.29
CA ILE A 180 11.88 -9.77 -19.04
C ILE A 180 12.14 -9.26 -20.46
N VAL A 181 11.09 -8.88 -21.19
CA VAL A 181 11.22 -8.38 -22.56
C VAL A 181 12.08 -7.12 -22.60
N VAL A 182 11.87 -6.19 -21.67
CA VAL A 182 12.70 -4.98 -21.57
C VAL A 182 14.14 -5.33 -21.21
N GLY A 183 14.35 -6.25 -20.26
CA GLY A 183 15.67 -6.70 -19.82
C GLY A 183 16.45 -7.35 -20.96
N MET A 184 15.82 -8.23 -21.73
CA MET A 184 16.40 -8.83 -22.93
C MET A 184 16.75 -7.78 -23.99
N GLY A 185 15.89 -6.77 -24.16
CA GLY A 185 16.16 -5.64 -25.06
C GLY A 185 17.42 -4.86 -24.66
N VAL A 186 17.59 -4.60 -23.36
CA VAL A 186 18.79 -3.94 -22.82
C VAL A 186 20.03 -4.85 -22.93
N GLU A 187 19.89 -6.15 -22.66
CA GLU A 187 21.00 -7.12 -22.76
C GLU A 187 21.51 -7.27 -24.19
N SER A 188 20.62 -7.16 -25.19
CA SER A 188 20.99 -7.24 -26.61
C SER A 188 21.99 -6.15 -27.05
N ALA A 189 22.12 -5.06 -26.28
CA ALA A 189 23.16 -4.03 -26.47
C ALA A 189 24.57 -4.47 -26.00
N ARG A 190 24.74 -5.73 -25.56
CA ARG A 190 26.00 -6.40 -25.18
C ARG A 190 26.89 -5.61 -24.23
N THR A 191 26.32 -5.14 -23.12
CA THR A 191 27.09 -4.42 -22.11
C THR A 191 27.54 -5.37 -21.00
N LEU A 192 28.82 -5.29 -20.59
CA LEU A 192 29.32 -5.95 -19.36
C LEU A 192 28.58 -5.47 -18.10
N ALA A 193 27.73 -4.45 -18.21
CA ALA A 193 26.89 -3.90 -17.16
C ALA A 193 25.67 -4.78 -16.82
N GLY A 194 25.31 -5.79 -17.62
CA GLY A 194 24.11 -6.61 -17.40
C GLY A 194 24.08 -7.33 -16.05
N SER A 195 25.17 -8.00 -15.67
CA SER A 195 25.32 -8.66 -14.36
C SER A 195 25.25 -7.67 -13.18
N VAL A 196 25.85 -6.48 -13.33
CA VAL A 196 25.80 -5.43 -12.29
C VAL A 196 24.39 -4.88 -12.14
N ALA A 197 23.74 -4.57 -13.27
CA ALA A 197 22.38 -4.07 -13.31
C ALA A 197 21.39 -5.10 -12.73
N SER A 198 21.54 -6.38 -13.05
CA SER A 198 20.74 -7.48 -12.48
C SER A 198 20.85 -7.51 -10.95
N VAL A 199 22.07 -7.40 -10.40
CA VAL A 199 22.28 -7.34 -8.94
C VAL A 199 21.65 -6.09 -8.32
N VAL A 200 21.78 -4.92 -8.96
CA VAL A 200 21.14 -3.68 -8.48
C VAL A 200 19.63 -3.81 -8.48
N LEU A 201 19.04 -4.31 -9.58
CA LEU A 201 17.61 -4.51 -9.73
C LEU A 201 17.05 -5.51 -8.70
N GLN A 202 17.78 -6.60 -8.43
CA GLN A 202 17.44 -7.54 -7.35
C GLN A 202 17.47 -6.86 -5.98
N GLY A 203 18.46 -5.99 -5.72
CA GLY A 203 18.51 -5.20 -4.50
C GLY A 203 17.32 -4.26 -4.36
N LEU A 204 16.96 -3.54 -5.44
CA LEU A 204 15.79 -2.68 -5.48
C LEU A 204 14.49 -3.47 -5.26
N ALA A 205 14.36 -4.63 -5.89
CA ALA A 205 13.22 -5.55 -5.72
C ALA A 205 13.13 -6.08 -4.28
N ALA A 206 14.25 -6.43 -3.65
CA ALA A 206 14.26 -6.81 -2.24
C ALA A 206 13.79 -5.66 -1.33
N GLY A 207 14.19 -4.43 -1.65
CA GLY A 207 13.74 -3.22 -0.95
C GLY A 207 12.24 -2.95 -1.09
N THR A 208 11.68 -3.07 -2.30
CA THR A 208 10.24 -2.96 -2.53
C THR A 208 9.46 -4.04 -1.78
N PHE A 209 9.98 -5.28 -1.77
CA PHE A 209 9.36 -6.40 -1.04
C PHE A 209 9.35 -6.17 0.48
N LEU A 210 10.41 -5.60 1.05
CA LEU A 210 10.41 -5.19 2.47
C LEU A 210 9.33 -4.16 2.76
N PHE A 211 9.19 -3.13 1.90
CA PHE A 211 8.14 -2.14 2.04
C PHE A 211 6.75 -2.81 2.03
N VAL A 212 6.45 -3.61 1.01
CA VAL A 212 5.19 -4.34 0.87
C VAL A 212 4.91 -5.22 2.10
N THR A 213 5.91 -5.98 2.54
CA THR A 213 5.76 -6.90 3.66
C THR A 213 5.44 -6.16 4.95
N PHE A 214 6.22 -5.14 5.32
CA PHE A 214 6.09 -4.48 6.62
C PHE A 214 4.95 -3.46 6.67
N PHE A 215 4.78 -2.66 5.62
CA PHE A 215 3.86 -1.51 5.64
C PHE A 215 2.50 -1.82 5.01
N GLU A 216 2.46 -2.58 3.92
CA GLU A 216 1.20 -2.89 3.24
C GLU A 216 0.49 -4.11 3.84
N ILE A 217 1.24 -5.18 4.13
CA ILE A 217 0.67 -6.45 4.60
C ILE A 217 0.69 -6.53 6.13
N LEU A 218 1.88 -6.47 6.75
CA LEU A 218 2.03 -6.76 8.18
C LEU A 218 1.37 -5.71 9.06
N SER A 219 1.60 -4.43 8.78
CA SER A 219 0.95 -3.33 9.50
C SER A 219 -0.58 -3.48 9.50
N ARG A 220 -1.15 -3.81 8.33
CA ARG A 220 -2.60 -4.06 8.18
C ARG A 220 -3.08 -5.27 8.96
N GLU A 221 -2.32 -6.36 8.96
CA GLU A 221 -2.71 -7.58 9.65
C GLU A 221 -2.65 -7.43 11.18
N LEU A 222 -1.67 -6.68 11.69
CA LEU A 222 -1.49 -6.43 13.12
C LEU A 222 -2.40 -5.33 13.69
N ASP A 223 -2.96 -4.47 12.83
CA ASP A 223 -3.94 -3.45 13.24
C ASP A 223 -5.25 -4.09 13.75
N ASP A 224 -5.63 -5.26 13.21
CA ASP A 224 -6.72 -6.05 13.78
C ASP A 224 -6.27 -6.74 15.08
N LYS A 225 -6.84 -6.27 16.19
CA LYS A 225 -6.52 -6.68 17.57
C LYS A 225 -6.84 -8.16 17.87
N ARG A 226 -7.60 -8.86 17.02
CA ARG A 226 -7.89 -10.28 17.20
C ARG A 226 -6.67 -11.16 16.93
N ASP A 227 -6.43 -12.11 17.82
CA ASP A 227 -5.42 -13.18 17.70
C ASP A 227 -4.01 -12.69 17.35
N ARG A 228 -3.62 -11.52 17.86
CA ARG A 228 -2.36 -10.85 17.51
C ARG A 228 -1.12 -11.72 17.75
N LEU A 229 -1.08 -12.48 18.85
CA LEU A 229 0.04 -13.40 19.13
C LEU A 229 0.08 -14.56 18.13
N LEU A 230 -1.09 -15.05 17.71
CA LEU A 230 -1.20 -16.13 16.72
C LEU A 230 -0.68 -15.65 15.35
N LYS A 231 -1.05 -14.43 14.95
CA LYS A 231 -0.54 -13.79 13.72
C LYS A 231 0.98 -13.66 13.72
N VAL A 232 1.56 -13.21 14.84
CA VAL A 232 3.02 -13.13 15.00
C VAL A 232 3.66 -14.52 14.96
N LEU A 233 3.05 -15.53 15.59
CA LEU A 233 3.53 -16.91 15.50
C LEU A 233 3.56 -17.42 14.05
N PHE A 234 2.48 -17.19 13.29
CA PHE A 234 2.42 -17.56 11.87
C PHE A 234 3.43 -16.78 11.01
N LEU A 235 3.69 -15.50 11.33
CA LEU A 235 4.74 -14.71 10.68
C LEU A 235 6.12 -15.32 10.90
N VAL A 236 6.46 -15.65 12.15
CA VAL A 236 7.75 -16.29 12.51
C VAL A 236 7.86 -17.67 11.87
N LEU A 237 6.78 -18.45 11.86
CA LEU A 237 6.73 -19.76 11.22
C LEU A 237 6.95 -19.65 9.70
N GLY A 238 6.29 -18.70 9.03
CA GLY A 238 6.46 -18.45 7.61
C GLY A 238 7.90 -18.05 7.27
N TYR A 239 8.49 -17.16 8.05
CA TYR A 239 9.91 -16.81 7.92
C TYR A 239 10.82 -18.03 8.12
N ALA A 240 10.57 -18.86 9.14
CA ALA A 240 11.36 -20.06 9.39
C ALA A 240 11.29 -21.07 8.24
N VAL A 241 10.12 -21.23 7.61
CA VAL A 241 9.96 -22.09 6.41
C VAL A 241 10.79 -21.54 5.24
N LEU A 242 10.71 -20.24 4.95
CA LEU A 242 11.51 -19.62 3.89
C LEU A 242 13.01 -19.71 4.18
N ALA A 243 13.42 -19.51 5.43
CA ALA A 243 14.82 -19.67 5.85
C ALA A 243 15.29 -21.12 5.70
N ALA A 244 14.45 -22.10 6.04
CA ALA A 244 14.76 -23.51 5.86
C ALA A 244 14.91 -23.89 4.38
N LEU A 245 14.09 -23.31 3.49
CA LEU A 245 14.19 -23.54 2.04
C LEU A 245 15.55 -23.13 1.46
N VAL A 246 16.23 -22.13 2.04
CA VAL A 246 17.57 -21.70 1.63
C VAL A 246 18.62 -22.81 1.86
N PHE A 247 18.41 -23.69 2.83
CA PHE A 247 19.33 -24.81 3.10
C PHE A 247 19.11 -26.01 2.18
N VAL A 248 18.01 -26.04 1.44
CA VAL A 248 17.75 -27.09 0.45
C VAL A 248 18.61 -26.77 -0.78
N LYS A 249 19.62 -27.60 -1.03
CA LYS A 249 20.45 -27.50 -2.24
C LYS A 249 19.65 -27.98 -3.44
N TRP A 250 19.52 -27.09 -4.42
CA TRP A 250 18.96 -27.35 -5.75
C TRP A 250 20.05 -27.16 -6.80
#